data_AF-X1IKX0-F1
#
_entry.id   AF-X1IKX0-F1
#
_cell.length_a   1.000
_cell.length_b   1.000
_cell.length_c   1.000
_cell.angle_alpha   90.00
_cell.angle_beta   90.00
_cell.angle_gamma   90.00
#
_symmetry.space_group_name_H-M   'P 1'
#
loop_
_entity.id
_entity.type
_entity.pdbx_description
1 polymer ?
#
loop_
_entity_poly.entity_id
_entity_poly.type
_entity_poly.pdbx_seq_one_letter_code
_entity_poly.pdbx_strand_id
1 'polypeptide(L)'
;RFLYPRCKYEHKDNPYRRYRLSRSNTARTYKKILALKEACHLDKLKAINFELTFDKDLSNWLGPQPGGIDMAWRLLPKWLDNCLAPLMPEHSTMALWVTLHFWSTDDPKVYHFHFHGFLLNYVEMPASDDPEHPQSRPFRERPFPINEDGKRVPFTKADLKWLRWGSRKAQRQLAERHHVDCPSLNQDEETDFYVQYLDFNKEADVPRIINRLKYMKRPPIVDYAKASNKNPDYPWATEQILRYSTPMRTFGYARRLK
;
A
#
# COMPACT_ATOMS: atom_id res chain seq x y z
N ARG A 1 13.52 34.15 -7.24
CA ARG A 1 14.75 33.54 -6.69
C ARG A 1 14.47 32.05 -6.55
N PHE A 2 15.06 31.19 -7.39
CA PHE A 2 14.84 29.73 -7.29
C PHE A 2 15.55 29.20 -6.04
N LEU A 3 14.80 28.76 -5.03
CA LEU A 3 15.30 28.21 -3.77
C LEU A 3 15.54 26.70 -3.86
N TYR A 4 16.27 26.23 -4.88
CA TYR A 4 17.01 24.98 -4.73
C TYR A 4 18.34 25.07 -5.46
N PRO A 5 19.46 24.70 -4.81
CA PRO A 5 20.70 24.53 -5.52
C PRO A 5 20.49 23.47 -6.60
N ARG A 6 21.17 23.62 -7.73
CA ARG A 6 21.43 22.52 -8.67
C ARG A 6 22.05 21.38 -7.85
N CYS A 7 21.24 20.53 -7.23
CA CYS A 7 21.71 19.37 -6.49
C CYS A 7 22.52 18.56 -7.48
N LYS A 8 23.84 18.42 -7.24
CA LYS A 8 24.72 17.57 -8.04
C LYS A 8 23.96 16.27 -8.31
N TYR A 9 23.85 15.89 -9.58
CA TYR A 9 22.97 14.83 -10.08
C TYR A 9 23.17 13.48 -9.36
N GLU A 10 24.29 13.33 -8.65
CA GLU A 10 24.77 12.11 -8.02
C GLU A 10 24.48 11.98 -6.52
N HIS A 11 23.99 13.03 -5.84
CA HIS A 11 23.73 12.92 -4.39
C HIS A 11 22.56 11.94 -4.12
N LYS A 12 22.73 11.03 -3.15
CA LYS A 12 21.74 9.99 -2.83
C LYS A 12 20.36 10.54 -2.45
N ASP A 13 20.33 11.76 -1.92
CA ASP A 13 19.13 12.45 -1.46
C ASP A 13 18.54 13.42 -2.50
N ASN A 14 19.07 13.43 -3.74
CA ASN A 14 18.54 14.24 -4.82
C ASN A 14 17.08 13.82 -5.15
N PRO A 15 16.08 14.75 -5.09
CA PRO A 15 14.68 14.42 -5.32
C PRO A 15 14.42 13.86 -6.73
N TYR A 16 15.09 14.40 -7.75
CA TYR A 16 14.97 13.93 -9.14
C TYR A 16 15.57 12.53 -9.30
N ARG A 17 16.74 12.26 -8.70
CA ARG A 17 17.33 10.91 -8.66
C ARG A 17 16.39 9.92 -7.99
N ARG A 18 15.84 10.27 -6.83
CA ARG A 18 14.88 9.43 -6.08
C ARG A 18 13.59 9.20 -6.85
N TYR A 19 13.09 10.20 -7.56
CA TYR A 19 11.96 10.08 -8.48
C TYR A 19 12.24 9.11 -9.64
N ARG A 20 13.43 9.18 -10.25
CA ARG A 20 13.83 8.23 -11.31
C ARG A 20 13.97 6.80 -10.77
N LEU A 21 14.59 6.63 -9.60
CA LEU A 21 14.73 5.33 -8.96
C LEU A 21 13.37 4.70 -8.62
N SER A 22 12.40 5.48 -8.14
CA SER A 22 11.06 4.97 -7.88
C SER A 22 10.39 4.47 -9.17
N ARG A 23 10.53 5.21 -10.29
CA ARG A 23 10.03 4.76 -11.60
C ARG A 23 10.67 3.44 -12.06
N SER A 24 11.99 3.29 -11.93
CA SER A 24 12.68 2.03 -12.26
C SER A 24 12.19 0.87 -11.37
N ASN A 25 12.00 1.13 -10.08
CA ASN A 25 11.46 0.13 -9.15
C ASN A 25 10.02 -0.25 -9.47
N THR A 26 9.19 0.68 -9.91
CA THR A 26 7.82 0.41 -10.36
C THR A 26 7.83 -0.43 -11.64
N ALA A 27 8.65 -0.08 -12.62
CA ALA A 27 8.78 -0.85 -13.86
C ALA A 27 9.19 -2.29 -13.60
N ARG A 28 10.13 -2.53 -12.67
CA ARG A 28 10.51 -3.88 -12.23
C ARG A 28 9.34 -4.65 -11.62
N THR A 29 8.59 -4.04 -10.70
CA THR A 29 7.41 -4.70 -10.09
C THR A 29 6.35 -5.02 -11.14
N TYR A 30 6.04 -4.09 -12.05
CA TYR A 30 5.06 -4.30 -13.11
C TYR A 30 5.48 -5.44 -14.05
N LYS A 31 6.74 -5.46 -14.51
CA LYS A 31 7.28 -6.54 -15.33
C LYS A 31 7.18 -7.92 -14.66
N LYS A 32 7.46 -8.00 -13.35
CA LYS A 32 7.30 -9.26 -12.59
C LYS A 32 5.85 -9.75 -12.56
N ILE A 33 4.89 -8.84 -12.42
CA ILE A 33 3.47 -9.19 -12.44
C ILE A 33 3.06 -9.69 -13.83
N LEU A 34 3.53 -9.06 -14.91
CA LEU A 34 3.29 -9.53 -16.27
C LEU A 34 3.94 -10.88 -16.56
N ALA A 35 5.19 -11.08 -16.13
CA ALA A 35 5.87 -12.37 -16.26
C ALA A 35 5.12 -13.48 -15.51
N LEU A 36 4.59 -13.20 -14.31
CA LEU A 36 3.73 -14.13 -13.60
C LEU A 36 2.44 -14.42 -14.37
N LYS A 37 1.80 -13.38 -14.93
CA LYS A 37 0.58 -13.52 -15.73
C LYS A 37 0.79 -14.50 -16.88
N GLU A 38 1.91 -14.35 -17.60
CA GLU A 38 2.29 -15.17 -18.75
C GLU A 38 2.64 -16.59 -18.32
N ALA A 39 3.56 -16.74 -17.36
CA ALA A 39 4.07 -18.05 -16.93
C ALA A 39 3.01 -18.95 -16.27
N CYS A 40 1.99 -18.35 -15.66
CA CYS A 40 0.92 -19.08 -14.98
C CYS A 40 -0.45 -18.98 -15.67
N HIS A 41 -0.49 -18.47 -16.91
CA HIS A 41 -1.73 -18.32 -17.70
C HIS A 41 -2.87 -17.64 -16.92
N LEU A 42 -2.57 -16.51 -16.27
CA LEU A 42 -3.53 -15.75 -15.45
C LEU A 42 -4.39 -14.84 -16.33
N ASP A 43 -5.25 -15.44 -17.16
CA ASP A 43 -6.01 -14.73 -18.21
C ASP A 43 -6.91 -13.61 -17.68
N LYS A 44 -7.37 -13.70 -16.43
CA LYS A 44 -8.26 -12.72 -15.78
C LYS A 44 -7.55 -11.95 -14.68
N LEU A 45 -6.25 -11.70 -14.83
CA LEU A 45 -5.46 -11.02 -13.82
C LEU A 45 -5.98 -9.61 -13.54
N LYS A 46 -6.32 -9.39 -12.28
CA LYS A 46 -6.79 -8.12 -11.74
C LYS A 46 -6.04 -7.82 -10.45
N ALA A 47 -6.09 -6.56 -10.04
CA ALA A 47 -5.55 -6.12 -8.77
C ALA A 47 -6.58 -5.30 -7.99
N ILE A 48 -6.48 -5.46 -6.68
CA ILE A 48 -7.16 -4.66 -5.69
C ILE A 48 -6.11 -3.72 -5.12
N ASN A 49 -6.29 -2.43 -5.35
CA ASN A 49 -5.55 -1.42 -4.62
C ASN A 49 -6.37 -0.99 -3.40
N PHE A 50 -5.75 -0.95 -2.23
CA PHE A 50 -6.39 -0.43 -1.03
C PHE A 50 -5.50 0.56 -0.28
N GLU A 51 -6.13 1.43 0.51
CA GLU A 51 -5.45 2.36 1.39
C GLU A 51 -5.98 2.23 2.82
N LEU A 52 -5.08 2.03 3.77
CA LEU A 52 -5.39 2.00 5.20
C LEU A 52 -4.83 3.25 5.84
N THR A 53 -5.68 4.24 6.07
CA THR A 53 -5.30 5.51 6.66
C THR A 53 -5.36 5.44 8.18
N PHE A 54 -4.33 5.97 8.83
CA PHE A 54 -4.29 6.10 10.27
C PHE A 54 -5.08 7.33 10.68
N ASP A 55 -5.63 7.28 11.88
CA ASP A 55 -6.21 8.43 12.52
C ASP A 55 -5.23 9.60 12.56
N LYS A 56 -5.77 10.83 12.48
CA LYS A 56 -4.98 12.05 12.41
C LYS A 56 -4.18 12.29 13.68
N ASP A 57 -4.78 12.11 14.85
CA ASP A 57 -4.12 12.35 16.13
C ASP A 57 -3.06 11.28 16.37
N LEU A 58 -3.37 10.03 16.01
CA LEU A 58 -2.39 8.95 16.05
C LEU A 58 -1.22 9.19 15.08
N SER A 59 -1.48 9.70 13.87
CA SER A 59 -0.44 10.05 12.90
C SER A 59 0.47 11.16 13.41
N ASN A 60 -0.12 12.22 13.99
CA ASN A 60 0.61 13.33 14.59
C ASN A 60 1.44 12.89 15.79
N TRP A 61 0.94 11.96 16.59
CA TRP A 61 1.70 11.37 17.69
C TRP A 61 2.85 10.49 17.17
N LEU A 62 2.59 9.60 16.18
CA LEU A 62 3.57 8.66 15.62
C LEU A 62 4.74 9.34 14.92
N GLY A 63 4.46 10.38 14.15
CA GLY A 63 5.43 11.09 13.31
C GLY A 63 6.76 11.44 14.00
N PRO A 64 6.73 12.18 15.13
CA PRO A 64 7.93 12.58 15.85
C PRO A 64 8.55 11.45 16.70
N GLN A 65 7.90 10.30 16.89
CA GLN A 65 8.46 9.26 17.76
C GLN A 65 9.70 8.60 17.13
N PRO A 66 10.75 8.35 17.93
CA PRO A 66 11.79 7.40 17.56
C PRO A 66 11.16 6.04 17.23
N GLY A 67 11.30 5.59 15.99
CA GLY A 67 10.71 4.32 15.54
C GLY A 67 9.21 4.37 15.21
N GLY A 68 8.58 5.55 15.08
CA GLY A 68 7.16 5.69 14.68
C GLY A 68 6.78 4.90 13.41
N ILE A 69 7.64 4.93 12.40
CA ILE A 69 7.52 4.14 11.17
C ILE A 69 7.48 2.63 11.46
N ASP A 70 8.34 2.14 12.35
CA ASP A 70 8.39 0.73 12.70
C ASP A 70 7.18 0.31 13.54
N MET A 71 6.71 1.18 14.43
CA MET A 71 5.47 0.98 15.18
C MET A 71 4.27 0.84 14.23
N ALA A 72 4.14 1.72 13.24
CA ALA A 72 3.10 1.62 12.22
C ALA A 72 3.18 0.27 11.47
N TRP A 73 4.37 -0.12 10.99
CA TRP A 73 4.57 -1.39 10.30
C TRP A 73 4.18 -2.63 11.12
N ARG A 74 4.29 -2.59 12.45
CA ARG A 74 3.90 -3.71 13.33
C ARG A 74 2.38 -3.92 13.40
N LEU A 75 1.57 -2.93 13.04
CA LEU A 75 0.11 -3.09 12.97
C LEU A 75 -0.33 -3.93 11.77
N LEU A 76 0.38 -3.81 10.64
CA LEU A 76 -0.04 -4.40 9.38
C LEU A 76 -0.17 -5.92 9.42
N PRO A 77 0.80 -6.72 9.92
CA PRO A 77 0.64 -8.17 9.99
C PRO A 77 -0.61 -8.59 10.76
N LYS A 78 -0.87 -7.98 11.92
CA LYS A 78 -2.06 -8.26 12.72
C LYS A 78 -3.35 -7.94 11.97
N TRP A 79 -3.37 -6.85 11.21
CA TRP A 79 -4.53 -6.51 10.38
C TRP A 79 -4.69 -7.48 9.21
N LEU A 80 -3.59 -7.89 8.57
CA LEU A 80 -3.64 -8.88 7.49
C LEU A 80 -4.20 -10.21 8.00
N ASP A 81 -3.71 -10.69 9.13
CA ASP A 81 -4.09 -12.00 9.69
C ASP A 81 -5.51 -12.00 10.26
N ASN A 82 -5.90 -10.95 10.99
CA ASN A 82 -7.19 -10.91 11.68
C ASN A 82 -8.33 -10.31 10.86
N CYS A 83 -8.03 -9.55 9.80
CA CYS A 83 -9.06 -8.79 9.08
C CYS A 83 -9.13 -9.19 7.61
N LEU A 84 -7.99 -9.23 6.91
CA LEU A 84 -7.97 -9.55 5.48
C LEU A 84 -8.05 -11.06 5.22
N ALA A 85 -7.27 -11.87 5.92
CA ALA A 85 -7.18 -13.31 5.71
C ALA A 85 -8.53 -14.04 5.86
N PRO A 86 -9.42 -13.69 6.83
CA PRO A 86 -10.75 -14.31 6.93
C PRO A 86 -11.66 -14.10 5.71
N LEU A 87 -11.36 -13.09 4.87
CA LEU A 87 -12.12 -12.81 3.66
C LEU A 87 -11.57 -13.53 2.42
N MET A 88 -10.56 -14.39 2.61
CA MET A 88 -9.88 -15.12 1.56
C MET A 88 -10.28 -16.59 1.57
N PRO A 89 -10.16 -17.28 0.41
CA PRO A 89 -10.35 -18.73 0.38
C PRO A 89 -9.47 -19.43 1.42
N GLU A 90 -10.01 -20.47 2.03
CA GLU A 90 -9.31 -21.24 3.07
C GLU A 90 -7.99 -21.81 2.54
N HIS A 91 -6.97 -21.83 3.41
CA HIS A 91 -5.61 -22.29 3.10
C HIS A 91 -4.93 -21.61 1.89
N SER A 92 -5.46 -20.48 1.42
CA SER A 92 -4.91 -19.78 0.28
C SER A 92 -3.90 -18.70 0.69
N THR A 93 -2.98 -18.37 -0.22
CA THR A 93 -2.02 -17.28 -0.05
C THR A 93 -2.15 -16.28 -1.18
N MET A 94 -1.99 -14.98 -0.89
CA MET A 94 -2.09 -13.93 -1.91
C MET A 94 -0.75 -13.25 -2.21
N ALA A 95 -0.61 -12.66 -3.40
CA ALA A 95 0.45 -11.72 -3.67
C ALA A 95 0.03 -10.31 -3.27
N LEU A 96 0.74 -9.75 -2.30
CA LEU A 96 0.50 -8.41 -1.81
C LEU A 96 1.81 -7.62 -1.74
N TRP A 97 1.79 -6.40 -2.29
CA TRP A 97 2.83 -5.40 -2.11
C TRP A 97 2.27 -4.25 -1.27
N VAL A 98 2.98 -3.88 -0.21
CA VAL A 98 2.57 -2.77 0.66
C VAL A 98 3.70 -1.77 0.79
N THR A 99 3.35 -0.49 0.78
CA THR A 99 4.23 0.63 1.12
C THR A 99 3.59 1.46 2.21
N LEU A 100 4.37 1.89 3.20
CA LEU A 100 3.93 2.85 4.20
C LEU A 100 4.32 4.26 3.75
N HIS A 101 3.35 5.16 3.72
CA HIS A 101 3.57 6.59 3.64
C HIS A 101 3.30 7.19 5.02
N PHE A 102 4.03 8.25 5.36
CA PHE A 102 3.87 8.98 6.63
C PHE A 102 3.58 10.48 6.41
N TRP A 103 3.41 10.91 5.16
CA TRP A 103 3.21 12.31 4.77
C TRP A 103 1.96 12.45 3.90
N SER A 104 1.39 13.64 3.88
CA SER A 104 0.34 14.00 2.92
C SER A 104 0.96 14.52 1.61
N THR A 105 0.35 14.18 0.47
CA THR A 105 0.76 14.76 -0.82
C THR A 105 0.51 16.27 -0.88
N ASP A 106 -0.55 16.74 -0.22
CA ASP A 106 -0.98 18.13 -0.27
C ASP A 106 -0.10 19.02 0.60
N ASP A 107 0.21 18.54 1.82
CA ASP A 107 1.24 19.13 2.67
C ASP A 107 2.20 18.06 3.20
N PRO A 108 3.36 17.89 2.56
CA PRO A 108 4.38 16.90 2.94
C PRO A 108 4.96 17.05 4.35
N LYS A 109 4.69 18.16 5.05
CA LYS A 109 5.07 18.34 6.45
C LYS A 109 4.05 17.77 7.44
N VAL A 110 2.82 17.55 7.02
CA VAL A 110 1.77 16.97 7.87
C VAL A 110 1.99 15.47 7.95
N TYR A 111 2.09 14.97 9.19
CA TYR A 111 2.13 13.53 9.42
C TYR A 111 0.81 12.89 9.04
N HIS A 112 0.89 11.93 8.14
CA HIS A 112 -0.27 11.23 7.59
C HIS A 112 0.14 9.79 7.30
N PHE A 113 0.01 8.93 8.31
CA PHE A 113 0.38 7.53 8.18
C PHE A 113 -0.69 6.77 7.41
N HIS A 114 -0.28 6.10 6.34
CA HIS A 114 -1.20 5.25 5.59
C HIS A 114 -0.45 4.16 4.82
N PHE A 115 -1.04 2.97 4.77
CA PHE A 115 -0.55 1.89 3.93
C PHE A 115 -1.23 1.94 2.57
N HIS A 116 -0.44 1.93 1.50
CA HIS A 116 -0.95 1.50 0.20
C HIS A 116 -0.70 0.01 0.04
N GLY A 117 -1.74 -0.75 -0.26
CA GLY A 117 -1.66 -2.15 -0.63
C GLY A 117 -2.03 -2.36 -2.09
N PHE A 118 -1.26 -3.21 -2.79
CA PHE A 118 -1.56 -3.70 -4.12
C PHE A 118 -1.63 -5.22 -4.07
N LEU A 119 -2.83 -5.76 -4.22
CA LEU A 119 -3.15 -7.17 -3.99
C LEU A 119 -3.62 -7.81 -5.30
N LEU A 120 -3.04 -8.94 -5.72
CA LEU A 120 -3.55 -9.66 -6.90
C LEU A 120 -4.84 -10.40 -6.54
N ASN A 121 -5.76 -10.48 -7.49
CA ASN A 121 -6.99 -11.26 -7.34
C ASN A 121 -6.79 -12.77 -7.58
N TYR A 122 -5.56 -13.23 -7.73
CA TYR A 122 -5.24 -14.66 -7.77
C TYR A 122 -4.68 -15.10 -6.43
N VAL A 123 -5.15 -16.26 -5.98
CA VAL A 123 -4.66 -16.92 -4.79
C VAL A 123 -3.86 -18.15 -5.19
N GLU A 124 -2.77 -18.39 -4.48
CA GLU A 124 -2.07 -19.66 -4.54
C GLU A 124 -2.78 -20.61 -3.58
N MET A 125 -3.25 -21.73 -4.10
CA MET A 125 -3.84 -22.81 -3.30
C MET A 125 -2.73 -23.74 -2.78
N PRO A 126 -2.99 -24.52 -1.71
CA PRO A 126 -2.13 -25.63 -1.35
C PRO A 126 -1.89 -26.53 -2.56
N ALA A 127 -0.71 -27.12 -2.67
CA ALA A 127 -0.48 -28.16 -3.66
C ALA A 127 -1.51 -29.27 -3.42
N SER A 128 -2.23 -29.68 -4.46
CA SER A 128 -2.93 -30.96 -4.40
C SER A 128 -1.89 -32.06 -4.35
N ASP A 129 -2.18 -33.15 -3.62
CA ASP A 129 -1.44 -34.41 -3.73
C ASP A 129 -1.74 -35.07 -5.09
N ASP A 130 -1.51 -34.31 -6.18
CA ASP A 130 -1.64 -34.80 -7.55
C ASP A 130 -0.30 -35.47 -7.92
N PRO A 131 -0.27 -36.82 -8.02
CA PRO A 131 0.95 -37.55 -8.32
C PRO A 131 1.51 -37.25 -9.72
N GLU A 132 0.74 -36.67 -10.64
CA GLU A 132 1.22 -36.29 -11.98
C GLU A 132 1.93 -34.93 -11.99
N HIS A 133 1.60 -34.04 -11.04
CA HIS A 133 2.14 -32.67 -10.97
C HIS A 133 2.56 -32.25 -9.54
N PRO A 134 3.54 -32.95 -8.93
CA PRO A 134 3.90 -32.80 -7.52
C PRO A 134 4.49 -31.43 -7.11
N GLN A 135 4.64 -30.48 -8.05
CA GLN A 135 5.23 -29.15 -7.79
C GLN A 135 4.43 -27.96 -8.32
N SER A 136 3.33 -28.16 -9.05
CA SER A 136 2.50 -27.02 -9.50
C SER A 136 1.56 -26.61 -8.38
N ARG A 137 1.81 -25.46 -7.74
CA ARG A 137 0.79 -24.84 -6.88
C ARG A 137 -0.26 -24.20 -7.79
N PRO A 138 -1.53 -24.67 -7.80
CA PRO A 138 -2.51 -24.11 -8.69
C PRO A 138 -2.86 -22.68 -8.24
N PHE A 139 -2.78 -21.74 -9.17
CA PHE A 139 -3.31 -20.40 -8.97
C PHE A 139 -4.79 -20.39 -9.34
N ARG A 140 -5.62 -19.82 -8.46
CA ARG A 140 -7.05 -19.67 -8.70
C ARG A 140 -7.47 -18.21 -8.64
N GLU A 141 -8.33 -17.80 -9.56
CA GLU A 141 -8.98 -16.49 -9.48
C GLU A 141 -9.88 -16.46 -8.24
N ARG A 142 -9.69 -15.47 -7.36
CA ARG A 142 -10.62 -15.20 -6.27
C ARG A 142 -11.94 -14.72 -6.88
N PRO A 143 -13.05 -15.46 -6.69
CA PRO A 143 -14.34 -15.01 -7.19
C PRO A 143 -14.76 -13.76 -6.41
N PHE A 144 -14.95 -12.67 -7.13
CA PHE A 144 -15.45 -11.44 -6.53
C PHE A 144 -16.96 -11.56 -6.25
N PRO A 145 -17.42 -11.22 -5.04
CA PRO A 145 -18.84 -11.20 -4.72
C PRO A 145 -19.59 -10.21 -5.61
N ILE A 146 -20.89 -10.45 -5.76
CA ILE A 146 -21.81 -9.57 -6.48
C ILE A 146 -22.46 -8.65 -5.44
N ASN A 147 -22.44 -7.33 -5.68
CA ASN A 147 -23.08 -6.35 -4.81
C ASN A 147 -24.60 -6.23 -5.10
N GLU A 148 -25.30 -5.39 -4.34
CA GLU A 148 -26.73 -5.10 -4.49
C GLU A 148 -27.11 -4.62 -5.92
N ASP A 149 -26.18 -3.99 -6.64
CA ASP A 149 -26.37 -3.52 -8.01
C ASP A 149 -26.04 -4.57 -9.09
N GLY A 150 -25.80 -5.84 -8.70
CA GLY A 150 -25.42 -6.89 -9.64
C GLY A 150 -23.97 -6.81 -10.15
N LYS A 151 -23.14 -5.92 -9.60
CA LYS A 151 -21.74 -5.73 -10.02
C LYS A 151 -20.78 -6.57 -9.18
N ARG A 152 -19.79 -7.18 -9.83
CA ARG A 152 -18.69 -7.85 -9.13
C ARG A 152 -17.79 -6.83 -8.45
N VAL A 153 -17.62 -6.97 -7.15
CA VAL A 153 -16.80 -6.09 -6.29
C VAL A 153 -15.78 -6.93 -5.51
N PRO A 154 -14.58 -6.41 -5.22
CA PRO A 154 -13.57 -7.17 -4.48
C PRO A 154 -13.96 -7.48 -3.02
N PHE A 155 -14.85 -6.67 -2.46
CA PHE A 155 -15.36 -6.73 -1.10
C PHE A 155 -16.80 -6.22 -1.10
N THR A 156 -17.69 -6.89 -0.36
CA THR A 156 -19.05 -6.41 -0.09
C THR A 156 -19.04 -5.22 0.87
N LYS A 157 -20.19 -4.55 1.08
CA LYS A 157 -20.30 -3.50 2.12
C LYS A 157 -19.97 -4.04 3.51
N ALA A 158 -20.39 -5.27 3.82
CA ALA A 158 -20.09 -5.94 5.08
C ALA A 158 -18.59 -6.21 5.24
N ASP A 159 -17.94 -6.69 4.18
CA ASP A 159 -16.48 -6.91 4.16
C ASP A 159 -15.72 -5.60 4.39
N LEU A 160 -16.12 -4.51 3.73
CA LEU A 160 -15.49 -3.20 3.91
C LEU A 160 -15.68 -2.68 5.33
N LYS A 161 -16.87 -2.84 5.92
CA LYS A 161 -17.15 -2.49 7.32
C LYS A 161 -16.25 -3.30 8.27
N TRP A 162 -16.08 -4.59 8.02
CA TRP A 162 -15.18 -5.47 8.80
C TRP A 162 -13.72 -5.02 8.71
N LEU A 163 -13.22 -4.73 7.50
CA LEU A 163 -11.85 -4.27 7.28
C LEU A 163 -11.56 -2.93 7.96
N ARG A 164 -12.52 -1.99 7.90
CA ARG A 164 -12.47 -0.69 8.58
C ARG A 164 -12.45 -0.86 10.09
N TRP A 165 -13.39 -1.65 10.64
CA TRP A 165 -13.45 -1.95 12.06
C TRP A 165 -12.15 -2.57 12.57
N GLY A 166 -11.60 -3.53 11.83
CA GLY A 166 -10.34 -4.17 12.18
C GLY A 166 -9.15 -3.21 12.20
N SER A 167 -9.10 -2.27 11.24
CA SER A 167 -8.11 -1.19 11.23
C SER A 167 -8.25 -0.28 12.46
N ARG A 168 -9.47 0.18 12.75
CA ARG A 168 -9.76 1.02 13.94
C ARG A 168 -9.38 0.32 15.23
N LYS A 169 -9.73 -0.95 15.38
CA LYS A 169 -9.39 -1.74 16.57
C LYS A 169 -7.87 -1.83 16.75
N ALA A 170 -7.11 -2.10 15.69
CA ALA A 170 -5.65 -2.16 15.75
C ALA A 170 -5.03 -0.81 16.15
N GLN A 171 -5.56 0.30 15.61
CA GLN A 171 -5.11 1.65 15.95
C GLN A 171 -5.48 2.04 17.39
N ARG A 172 -6.70 1.72 17.84
CA ARG A 172 -7.15 1.97 19.22
C ARG A 172 -6.28 1.24 20.23
N GLN A 173 -5.98 -0.04 19.98
CA GLN A 173 -5.06 -0.81 20.84
C GLN A 173 -3.65 -0.23 20.88
N LEU A 174 -3.20 0.43 19.81
CA LEU A 174 -1.92 1.14 19.82
C LEU A 174 -2.03 2.42 20.66
N ALA A 175 -3.07 3.23 20.45
CA ALA A 175 -3.32 4.45 21.19
C ALA A 175 -3.44 4.18 22.70
N GLU A 176 -4.23 3.18 23.10
CA GLU A 176 -4.40 2.75 24.49
C GLU A 176 -3.07 2.32 25.13
N ARG A 177 -2.28 1.49 24.43
CA ARG A 177 -0.97 1.03 24.93
C ARG A 177 0.00 2.19 25.20
N HIS A 178 -0.11 3.25 24.42
CA HIS A 178 0.81 4.39 24.47
C HIS A 178 0.19 5.64 25.11
N HIS A 179 -0.99 5.51 25.71
CA HIS A 179 -1.73 6.61 26.35
C HIS A 179 -1.91 7.83 25.44
N VAL A 180 -2.18 7.59 24.15
CA VAL A 180 -2.45 8.63 23.17
C VAL A 180 -3.93 8.96 23.18
N ASP A 181 -4.28 10.21 23.41
CA ASP A 181 -5.66 10.68 23.29
C ASP A 181 -6.04 10.78 21.81
N CYS A 182 -6.91 9.87 21.37
CA CYS A 182 -7.44 9.82 20.01
C CYS A 182 -8.98 9.71 20.07
N PRO A 183 -9.71 10.80 20.37
CA PRO A 183 -11.16 10.78 20.54
C PRO A 183 -11.90 10.25 19.30
N SER A 184 -11.38 10.59 18.12
CA SER A 184 -11.87 10.12 16.81
C SER A 184 -11.83 8.60 16.65
N LEU A 185 -10.93 7.87 17.35
CA LEU A 185 -10.89 6.41 17.35
C LEU A 185 -11.96 5.77 18.26
N ASN A 186 -12.58 6.56 19.13
CA ASN A 186 -13.63 6.11 20.06
C ASN A 186 -15.04 6.35 19.53
N GLN A 187 -15.18 7.24 18.55
CA GLN A 187 -16.46 7.48 17.87
C GLN A 187 -16.80 6.32 16.92
N ASP A 188 -18.08 6.12 16.62
CA ASP A 188 -18.56 5.06 15.72
C ASP A 188 -18.50 5.49 14.24
N GLU A 189 -17.46 6.25 13.89
CA GLU A 189 -17.22 6.74 12.53
C GLU A 189 -16.44 5.73 11.70
N GLU A 190 -16.78 5.63 10.41
CA GLU A 190 -16.06 4.78 9.47
C GLU A 190 -14.66 5.34 9.19
N THR A 191 -13.61 4.55 9.40
CA THR A 191 -12.27 4.91 8.93
C THR A 191 -12.19 4.87 7.42
N ASP A 192 -11.44 5.82 6.86
CA ASP A 192 -11.12 5.86 5.44
C ASP A 192 -10.36 4.61 5.01
N PHE A 193 -11.11 3.69 4.40
CA PHE A 193 -10.58 2.54 3.68
C PHE A 193 -11.03 2.65 2.23
N TYR A 194 -10.10 3.12 1.40
CA TYR A 194 -10.31 3.25 -0.03
C TYR A 194 -9.97 1.94 -0.73
N VAL A 195 -10.82 1.49 -1.64
CA VAL A 195 -10.57 0.30 -2.48
C VAL A 195 -10.82 0.64 -3.94
N GLN A 196 -9.90 0.25 -4.80
CA GLN A 196 -10.00 0.36 -6.24
C GLN A 196 -9.66 -0.96 -6.90
N TYR A 197 -10.43 -1.28 -7.93
CA TYR A 197 -10.23 -2.44 -8.77
C TYR A 197 -9.58 -2.02 -10.10
N LEU A 198 -8.60 -2.82 -10.54
CA LEU A 198 -7.84 -2.59 -11.77
C LEU A 198 -7.70 -3.90 -12.53
N ASP A 199 -8.04 -3.91 -13.81
CA ASP A 199 -8.00 -5.09 -14.67
C ASP A 199 -6.79 -5.03 -15.62
N PHE A 200 -5.89 -6.01 -15.57
CA PHE A 200 -4.71 -6.02 -16.45
C PHE A 200 -5.06 -6.30 -17.92
N ASN A 201 -6.29 -6.73 -18.20
CA ASN A 201 -6.77 -6.99 -19.56
C ASN A 201 -7.52 -5.80 -20.17
N LYS A 202 -7.77 -4.74 -19.38
CA LYS A 202 -8.37 -3.50 -19.89
C LYS A 202 -7.26 -2.49 -20.17
N GLU A 203 -7.10 -2.12 -21.44
CA GLU A 203 -6.08 -1.13 -21.84
C GLU A 203 -6.19 0.18 -21.05
N ALA A 204 -7.42 0.63 -20.77
CA ALA A 204 -7.69 1.84 -19.98
C ALA A 204 -7.20 1.74 -18.51
N ASP A 205 -7.05 0.53 -17.95
CA ASP A 205 -6.59 0.33 -16.58
C ASP A 205 -5.06 0.22 -16.48
N VAL A 206 -4.35 -0.09 -17.57
CA VAL A 206 -2.88 -0.22 -17.57
C VAL A 206 -2.20 1.08 -17.08
N PRO A 207 -2.53 2.28 -17.58
CA PRO A 207 -1.97 3.52 -17.06
C PRO A 207 -2.29 3.73 -15.56
N ARG A 208 -3.49 3.33 -15.11
CA ARG A 208 -3.92 3.46 -13.71
C ARG A 208 -3.11 2.55 -12.80
N ILE A 209 -2.87 1.30 -13.20
CA ILE A 209 -1.99 0.34 -12.49
C ILE A 209 -0.59 0.90 -12.35
N ILE A 210 0.01 1.35 -13.46
CA ILE A 210 1.37 1.90 -13.45
C ILE A 210 1.45 3.14 -12.57
N ASN A 211 0.48 4.06 -12.68
CA ASN A 211 0.45 5.27 -11.87
C ASN A 211 0.27 4.97 -10.39
N ARG A 212 -0.54 3.97 -10.04
CA ARG A 212 -0.70 3.53 -8.65
C ARG A 212 0.61 2.97 -8.10
N LEU A 213 1.27 2.06 -8.82
CA LEU A 213 2.56 1.52 -8.41
C LEU A 213 3.67 2.59 -8.32
N LYS A 214 3.60 3.63 -9.16
CA LYS A 214 4.51 4.81 -9.08
C LYS A 214 4.23 5.62 -7.83
N TYR A 215 2.96 5.88 -7.52
CA TYR A 215 2.53 6.63 -6.35
C TYR A 215 2.97 5.93 -5.06
N MET A 216 2.69 4.62 -4.93
CA MET A 216 3.11 3.79 -3.80
C MET A 216 4.60 3.91 -3.48
N LYS A 217 5.47 3.95 -4.50
CA LYS A 217 6.93 4.03 -4.32
C LYS A 217 7.48 5.47 -4.33
N ARG A 218 6.62 6.47 -4.43
CA ARG A 218 7.05 7.87 -4.45
C ARG A 218 7.61 8.23 -3.07
N PRO A 219 8.78 8.89 -2.97
CA PRO A 219 9.31 9.34 -1.69
C PRO A 219 8.80 10.75 -1.33
N PRO A 220 8.72 11.07 -0.02
CA PRO A 220 8.16 12.34 0.47
C PRO A 220 8.89 13.56 -0.09
N ILE A 221 10.21 13.45 -0.27
CA ILE A 221 11.03 14.51 -0.82
C ILE A 221 10.60 14.99 -2.21
N VAL A 222 9.93 14.15 -3.00
CA VAL A 222 9.39 14.54 -4.31
C VAL A 222 8.20 15.48 -4.16
N ASP A 223 7.30 15.21 -3.21
CA ASP A 223 6.15 16.08 -2.99
C ASP A 223 6.57 17.33 -2.22
N TYR A 224 7.49 17.20 -1.27
CA TYR A 224 8.09 18.34 -0.57
C TYR A 224 8.75 19.32 -1.56
N ALA A 225 9.50 18.82 -2.55
CA ALA A 225 10.07 19.66 -3.60
C ALA A 225 9.00 20.38 -4.43
N LYS A 226 7.86 19.74 -4.73
CA LYS A 226 6.75 20.41 -5.43
C LYS A 226 6.11 21.50 -4.57
N ALA A 227 5.88 21.23 -3.28
CA ALA A 227 5.27 22.19 -2.36
C ALA A 227 6.16 23.42 -2.15
N SER A 228 7.44 23.20 -1.84
CA SER A 228 8.42 24.28 -1.65
C SER A 228 8.69 25.10 -2.91
N ASN A 229 8.67 24.50 -4.11
CA ASN A 229 8.79 25.26 -5.36
C ASN A 229 7.61 26.23 -5.60
N LYS A 230 6.44 25.95 -5.02
CA LYS A 230 5.26 26.81 -5.11
C LYS A 230 5.19 27.87 -4.01
N ASN A 231 6.02 27.76 -2.96
CA ASN A 231 5.99 28.64 -1.81
C ASN A 231 7.44 28.98 -1.35
N PRO A 232 7.96 30.19 -1.65
CA PRO A 232 9.32 30.59 -1.27
C PRO A 232 9.63 30.50 0.23
N ASP A 233 8.62 30.63 1.08
CA ASP A 233 8.77 30.61 2.54
C ASP A 233 8.46 29.22 3.13
N TYR A 234 8.41 28.18 2.28
CA TYR A 234 8.12 26.84 2.75
C TYR A 234 9.26 26.35 3.68
N PRO A 235 8.94 25.94 4.92
CA PRO A 235 9.95 25.53 5.90
C PRO A 235 10.84 24.39 5.40
N TRP A 236 12.09 24.38 5.88
CA TRP A 236 13.08 23.34 5.55
C TRP A 236 12.55 21.92 5.83
N ALA A 237 12.95 20.97 4.98
CA ALA A 237 12.57 19.57 5.13
C ALA A 237 13.13 19.01 6.42
N THR A 238 12.32 18.21 7.13
CA THR A 238 12.81 17.42 8.24
C THR A 238 13.77 16.34 7.74
N GLU A 239 14.65 15.86 8.63
CA GLU A 239 15.54 14.74 8.32
C GLU A 239 14.76 13.51 7.85
N GLN A 240 13.58 13.26 8.44
CA GLN A 240 12.71 12.15 8.06
C GLN A 240 12.25 12.27 6.60
N ILE A 241 11.80 13.45 6.14
CA ILE A 241 11.45 13.69 4.73
C ILE A 241 12.67 13.49 3.81
N LEU A 242 13.84 13.98 4.23
CA LEU A 242 15.06 13.87 3.45
C LEU A 242 15.56 12.44 3.34
N ARG A 243 15.46 11.63 4.41
CA ARG A 243 16.09 10.30 4.47
C ARG A 243 15.12 9.14 4.19
N TYR A 244 13.82 9.33 4.32
CA TYR A 244 12.87 8.25 4.12
C TYR A 244 12.93 7.71 2.69
N SER A 245 13.34 6.45 2.60
CA SER A 245 13.06 5.62 1.43
C SER A 245 11.65 5.07 1.59
N THR A 246 10.91 4.88 0.50
CA THR A 246 9.56 4.29 0.55
C THR A 246 9.68 2.78 0.26
N PRO A 247 10.07 1.93 1.23
CA PRO A 247 10.26 0.52 0.98
C PRO A 247 8.93 -0.14 0.67
N MET A 248 8.95 -1.00 -0.34
CA MET A 248 7.83 -1.88 -0.64
C MET A 248 8.09 -3.23 0.02
N ARG A 249 7.24 -3.61 0.96
CA ARG A 249 7.24 -4.94 1.58
C ARG A 249 6.32 -5.87 0.80
N THR A 250 6.74 -7.11 0.63
CA THR A 250 5.99 -8.16 -0.07
C THR A 250 5.46 -9.19 0.92
N PHE A 251 4.23 -9.65 0.70
CA PHE A 251 3.54 -10.65 1.52
C PHE A 251 3.01 -11.79 0.66
N GLY A 252 2.79 -12.94 1.30
CA GLY A 252 2.41 -14.19 0.67
C GLY A 252 3.31 -14.57 -0.51
N TYR A 253 2.73 -15.01 -1.62
CA TYR A 253 3.51 -15.54 -2.74
C TYR A 253 4.27 -14.46 -3.52
N ALA A 254 3.95 -13.16 -3.30
CA ALA A 254 4.74 -12.07 -3.88
C ALA A 254 6.22 -12.10 -3.45
N ARG A 255 6.52 -12.70 -2.29
CA ARG A 255 7.91 -12.90 -1.80
C ARG A 255 8.74 -13.81 -2.69
N ARG A 256 8.09 -14.69 -3.46
CA ARG A 256 8.75 -15.65 -4.36
C ARG A 256 8.93 -15.12 -5.78
N LEU A 257 8.32 -13.98 -6.11
CA LEU A 257 8.46 -13.33 -7.42
C LEU A 257 9.82 -12.62 -7.48
N LYS A 258 10.88 -13.41 -7.76
CA LYS A 258 12.25 -12.91 -7.89
C LYS A 258 12.50 -12.17 -9.19
#